data_AF-A0A355Z498-F1
#
_entry.id   AF-A0A355Z498-F1
#
_cell.length_a   1.000
_cell.length_b   1.000
_cell.length_c   1.000
_cell.angle_alpha   90.00
_cell.angle_beta   90.00
_cell.angle_gamma   90.00
#
_symmetry.space_group_name_H-M   'P 1'
#
loop_
_entity.id
_entity.type
_entity.pdbx_description
1 polymer ?
#
loop_
_entity_poly.entity_id
_entity_poly.type
_entity_poly.pdbx_seq_one_letter_code
_entity_poly.pdbx_strand_id
1 'polypeptide(L)' 'MSTSLLPVGQFSPGNDLGGYIQAVNGIAVLSVEEERELAFRLYDEGDLEAARRLVLSHLRFVVHIARSYSGYGLP' A
#
# COMPACT_ATOMS: atom_id res chain seq x y z
N MET A 1 12.34 7.49 37.48
CA MET A 1 12.43 8.63 36.56
C MET A 1 13.37 8.18 35.45
N SER A 2 12.96 7.81 34.24
CA SER A 2 11.92 8.35 33.38
C SER A 2 11.60 7.29 32.32
N THR A 3 10.38 6.75 32.35
CA THR A 3 9.85 6.00 31.21
C THR A 3 9.60 7.02 30.11
N SER A 4 10.54 7.16 29.18
CA SER A 4 10.36 7.99 27.98
C SER A 4 9.18 7.42 27.21
N LEU A 5 8.03 8.07 27.34
CA LEU A 5 6.86 7.80 26.51
C LEU A 5 7.25 8.20 25.09
N LEU A 6 7.62 7.20 24.27
CA LEU A 6 7.78 7.39 22.84
C LEU A 6 6.47 7.99 22.33
N PRO A 7 6.50 9.18 21.70
CA PRO A 7 5.29 9.88 21.33
C PRO A 7 4.53 8.99 20.34
N VAL A 8 3.29 8.66 20.69
CA VAL A 8 2.30 7.93 19.88
C VAL A 8 2.08 8.57 18.49
N GLY A 9 2.68 9.73 18.19
CA GLY A 9 2.71 10.35 16.87
C GLY A 9 3.72 9.77 15.88
N GLN A 10 4.68 8.93 16.29
CA GLN A 10 5.71 8.41 15.37
C GLN A 10 5.19 7.33 14.41
N PHE A 11 4.04 6.72 14.71
CA PHE A 11 3.35 5.74 13.87
C PHE A 11 2.09 6.30 13.19
N SER A 12 1.90 7.62 13.19
CA SER A 12 0.81 8.22 12.44
C SER A 12 1.11 8.10 10.94
N PRO A 13 0.20 7.54 10.11
CA PRO A 13 0.33 7.54 8.66
C PRO A 13 0.39 9.00 8.19
N GLY A 14 1.61 9.50 8.01
CA GLY A 14 1.90 10.92 7.80
C GLY A 14 3.33 11.30 8.18
N ASN A 15 3.96 10.62 9.16
CA ASN A 15 5.30 10.99 9.61
C ASN A 15 6.45 10.32 8.84
N ASP A 16 6.20 9.19 8.16
CA ASP A 16 7.17 8.54 7.25
C ASP A 16 6.52 8.05 5.95
N LEU A 17 5.91 8.99 5.23
CA LEU A 17 5.39 8.75 3.88
C LEU A 17 6.50 8.24 2.93
N GLY A 18 7.74 8.67 3.16
CA GLY A 18 8.91 8.22 2.42
C GLY A 18 9.13 6.71 2.54
N GLY A 19 9.15 6.19 3.78
CA GLY A 19 9.27 4.77 4.06
C GLY A 19 8.12 3.94 3.48
N TYR A 20 6.88 4.43 3.56
CA TYR A 20 5.73 3.77 2.95
C TYR A 20 5.86 3.66 1.43
N ILE A 21 6.26 4.74 0.76
CA ILE A 21 6.46 4.76 -0.70
C ILE A 21 7.61 3.83 -1.10
N GLN A 22 8.69 3.76 -0.32
CA GLN A 22 9.78 2.82 -0.57
C GLN A 22 9.33 1.36 -0.44
N ALA A 23 8.56 1.04 0.61
CA ALA A 23 8.01 -0.30 0.80
C ALA A 23 7.10 -0.71 -0.37
N VAL A 24 6.21 0.19 -0.81
CA VAL A 24 5.32 -0.04 -1.96
C VAL A 24 6.09 -0.21 -3.27
N ASN A 25 7.16 0.54 -3.49
CA ASN A 25 8.01 0.40 -4.66
C ASN A 25 8.84 -0.90 -4.68
N GLY A 26 9.00 -1.57 -3.54
CA GLY A 26 9.65 -2.88 -3.46
C GLY A 26 8.75 -4.04 -3.92
N ILE A 27 7.45 -3.81 -4.08
CA ILE A 27 6.49 -4.83 -4.48
C ILE A 27 6.63 -5.08 -5.99
N ALA A 28 6.74 -6.36 -6.35
CA ALA A 28 6.79 -6.81 -7.74
C ALA A 28 5.47 -6.51 -8.46
N VAL A 29 5.57 -6.05 -9.71
CA VAL A 29 4.40 -5.85 -10.58
C VAL A 29 3.96 -7.21 -11.11
N LEU A 30 2.65 -7.44 -11.15
CA LEU A 30 2.07 -8.66 -11.68
C LEU A 30 2.08 -8.63 -13.21
N SER A 31 2.26 -9.78 -13.84
CA SER A 31 1.91 -9.96 -15.25
C SER A 31 0.38 -9.99 -15.42
N VAL A 32 -0.08 -9.81 -16.66
CA VAL A 32 -1.52 -9.87 -16.99
C VAL A 32 -2.10 -11.24 -16.66
N GLU A 33 -1.33 -12.30 -16.88
CA GLU A 33 -1.72 -13.67 -16.59
C GLU A 33 -1.84 -13.90 -15.08
N GLU A 34 -0.87 -13.43 -14.29
CA GLU A 34 -0.90 -13.52 -12.82
C GLU A 34 -2.07 -12.75 -12.23
N GLU A 35 -2.34 -11.54 -12.73
CA GLU A 35 -3.46 -10.71 -12.28
C GLU A 35 -4.79 -11.41 -12.55
N ARG A 36 -4.95 -11.98 -13.75
CA ARG A 36 -6.15 -12.72 -14.14
C ARG A 36 -6.35 -13.97 -13.29
N GLU A 37 -5.29 -14.71 -13.01
CA GLU A 37 -5.34 -15.90 -12.14
C GLU A 37 -5.76 -15.52 -10.71
N LEU A 38 -5.16 -14.48 -10.14
CA LEU A 38 -5.50 -13.99 -8.80
C LEU A 38 -6.95 -13.48 -8.75
N ALA A 39 -7.42 -12.82 -9.81
CA ALA A 39 -8.80 -12.32 -9.89
C ALA A 39 -9.81 -13.48 -9.92
N PHE A 40 -9.53 -14.55 -10.68
CA PHE A 40 -10.38 -15.74 -10.67
C PHE A 40 -10.39 -16.43 -9.31
N ARG A 41 -9.22 -16.63 -8.69
CA ARG A 41 -9.14 -17.23 -7.35
C ARG A 41 -9.90 -16.41 -6.30
N LEU A 42 -9.81 -15.09 -6.36
CA LEU A 42 -10.60 -14.22 -5.48
C LEU A 42 -12.11 -14.39 -5.74
N TYR A 43 -12.52 -14.41 -7.01
CA TYR A 43 -13.94 -14.44 -7.38
C TYR A 43 -14.60 -15.81 -7.13
N ASP A 44 -13.95 -16.89 -7.54
CA ASP A 44 -14.48 -18.25 -7.49
C ASP A 44 -14.32 -18.89 -6.11
N GLU A 45 -13.18 -18.64 -5.44
CA GLU A 45 -12.82 -19.31 -4.17
C GLU A 45 -12.89 -18.38 -2.96
N GLY A 46 -13.04 -17.06 -3.18
CA GLY A 46 -13.00 -16.08 -2.08
C GLY A 46 -11.61 -15.91 -1.47
N ASP A 47 -10.54 -16.22 -2.21
CA ASP A 47 -9.16 -16.20 -1.70
C ASP A 47 -8.71 -14.79 -1.28
N LEU A 48 -8.70 -14.55 0.03
CA LEU A 48 -8.27 -13.29 0.62
C LEU A 48 -6.79 -12.98 0.39
N GLU A 49 -5.95 -13.99 0.22
CA GLU A 49 -4.54 -13.78 -0.11
C GLU A 49 -4.37 -13.40 -1.57
N ALA A 50 -5.22 -13.91 -2.47
CA ALA A 50 -5.31 -13.39 -3.83
C ALA A 50 -5.73 -11.92 -3.85
N ALA A 51 -6.73 -11.54 -3.05
CA ALA A 51 -7.15 -10.15 -2.89
C ALA A 51 -6.01 -9.27 -2.37
N ARG A 52 -5.31 -9.71 -1.32
CA ARG A 52 -4.17 -9.00 -0.74
C ARG A 52 -3.10 -8.76 -1.80
N ARG A 53 -2.76 -9.78 -2.58
CA ARG A 53 -1.70 -9.70 -3.59
C ARG A 53 -2.07 -8.76 -4.74
N LEU A 54 -3.33 -8.77 -5.17
CA LEU A 54 -3.87 -7.80 -6.13
C LEU A 54 -3.78 -6.37 -5.59
N VAL A 55 -4.22 -6.12 -4.35
CA VAL A 55 -4.18 -4.77 -3.78
C VAL A 55 -2.75 -4.26 -3.65
N LEU A 56 -1.85 -5.07 -3.07
CA LEU A 56 -0.46 -4.70 -2.81
C LEU A 56 0.32 -4.36 -4.08
N SER A 57 0.17 -5.14 -5.15
CA SER A 57 0.86 -4.88 -6.43
C SER A 57 0.44 -3.57 -7.10
N HIS A 58 -0.80 -3.12 -6.86
CA HIS A 58 -1.36 -1.89 -7.42
C HIS A 58 -1.12 -0.64 -6.57
N LEU A 59 -0.57 -0.75 -5.35
CA LEU A 59 -0.35 0.41 -4.48
C LEU A 59 0.59 1.46 -5.12
N ARG A 60 1.51 1.05 -5.99
CA ARG A 60 2.40 1.98 -6.73
C ARG A 60 1.60 2.93 -7.61
N PHE A 61 0.55 2.43 -8.26
CA PHE A 61 -0.35 3.22 -9.07
C PHE A 61 -1.18 4.18 -8.21
N VAL A 62 -1.68 3.72 -7.07
CA VAL A 62 -2.40 4.57 -6.11
C VAL A 62 -1.53 5.73 -5.63
N VAL A 63 -0.27 5.46 -5.26
CA VAL A 63 0.70 6.49 -4.87
C VAL A 63 0.92 7.50 -6.01
N HIS A 64 1.02 7.04 -7.25
CA HIS A 64 1.16 7.91 -8.42
C HIS A 64 -0.05 8.84 -8.58
N ILE A 65 -1.28 8.31 -8.48
CA ILE A 65 -2.50 9.11 -8.58
C ILE A 65 -2.62 10.07 -7.39
N ALA A 66 -2.37 9.63 -6.16
CA ALA A 66 -2.45 10.48 -4.97
C ALA A 66 -1.49 11.69 -5.05
N ARG A 67 -0.29 11.50 -5.61
CA ARG A 67 0.66 12.60 -5.87
C ARG A 67 0.13 13.68 -6.81
N SER A 68 -0.80 13.35 -7.71
CA SER A 68 -1.43 14.36 -8.59
C SER A 68 -2.35 15.32 -7.82
N TYR A 69 -2.79 14.93 -6.61
CA TYR A 69 -3.56 15.79 -5.70
C TYR A 69 -2.67 16.52 -4.69
N SER A 70 -1.33 16.37 -4.76
CA SER A 70 -0.42 17.16 -3.92
C SER A 70 -0.60 18.65 -4.22
N GLY A 71 -0.77 19.46 -3.16
CA GLY A 71 -1.04 20.90 -3.27
C GLY A 71 -2.51 21.30 -3.11
N TYR A 72 -3.45 20.35 -3.06
CA TYR A 72 -4.87 20.62 -2.75
C TYR A 72 -5.15 20.73 -1.23
N GLY A 73 -4.11 20.78 -0.39
CA GLY A 73 -4.26 20.80 1.07
C GLY A 73 -4.61 19.45 1.70
N LEU A 74 -4.57 18.37 0.91
CA LEU A 74 -4.70 16.99 1.39
C LEU A 74 -3.29 16.47 1.74
N PRO A 75 -3.07 15.92 2.95
CA PRO A 75 -1.80 15.33 3.35
C PRO A 75 -1.48 14.02 2.59
#